data_AF-A0A8J6C504-F1
#
_entry.id   AF-A0A8J6C504-F1
#
_cell.length_a   1.000
_cell.length_b   1.000
_cell.length_c   1.000
_cell.angle_alpha   90.00
_cell.angle_beta   90.00
_cell.angle_gamma   90.00
#
_symmetry.space_group_name_H-M   'P 1'
#
loop_
_entity.id
_entity.type
_entity.pdbx_description
1 polymer ?
#
loop_
_entity_poly.entity_id
_entity_poly.type
_entity_poly.pdbx_seq_one_letter_code
_entity_poly.pdbx_strand_id
1 'polypeptide(L)'
;MAMLVHLLACPVTLCPAARLIESRGVAPAPRGLGALEAVLRLQPGMRALEPDARQGLHPLMVPLAASERDGEVSGVLLLPGAVRADPSRFVPVATVGSAGGAPGTALRPLGETCAAAAKRIVVEMDVADAPATDAAVAAAAAEGVAYARGEASAPLGGRAGAAPPSLAAFCILNVGPFADLYESLAAQHFARGDTASALVTCERAQRAFDDWGLPFAVHASLHAQLGRDAEARDVARVALSKPLWSLGAFGAPECLARLAELAQYEPPRPSREWYGAVRHIDGGGGSIRARASEMGLPAQSLKESDFVQALPLVAPAQFSWDAVRQELAATFEGEGRPEIARWIES
;
A
#
# COMPACT_ATOMS: atom_id res chain seq x y z
N MET A 1 -28.17 10.78 46.62
CA MET A 1 -26.87 10.11 46.83
C MET A 1 -26.58 9.25 45.60
N ALA A 2 -26.14 9.87 44.51
CA ALA A 2 -25.81 9.20 43.25
C ALA A 2 -24.31 9.38 43.02
N MET A 3 -23.54 8.30 43.16
CA MET A 3 -22.12 8.27 42.85
C MET A 3 -21.94 8.30 41.34
N LEU A 4 -21.44 9.41 40.83
CA LEU A 4 -20.85 9.52 39.50
C LEU A 4 -19.51 8.77 39.54
N VAL A 5 -19.44 7.58 38.94
CA VAL A 5 -18.17 6.90 38.68
C VAL A 5 -17.54 7.58 37.47
N HIS A 6 -16.66 8.56 37.72
CA HIS A 6 -15.67 8.98 36.74
C HIS A 6 -14.64 7.85 36.61
N LEU A 7 -14.85 6.98 35.62
CA LEU A 7 -13.77 6.22 35.01
C LEU A 7 -12.83 7.25 34.36
N LEU A 8 -11.78 7.63 35.10
CA LEU A 8 -10.60 8.27 34.55
C LEU A 8 -10.02 7.28 33.54
N ALA A 9 -10.36 7.46 32.26
CA ALA A 9 -9.61 6.87 31.17
C ALA A 9 -8.17 7.35 31.32
N CYS A 10 -7.25 6.42 31.59
CA CYS A 10 -5.84 6.67 31.46
C CYS A 10 -5.61 7.24 30.05
N PRO A 11 -4.93 8.38 29.86
CA PRO A 11 -4.64 8.83 28.51
C PRO A 11 -3.80 7.73 27.85
N VAL A 12 -4.38 7.04 26.88
CA VAL A 12 -3.64 6.15 25.99
C VAL A 12 -2.52 7.02 25.43
N THR A 13 -1.28 6.72 25.80
CA THR A 13 -0.15 7.50 25.33
C THR A 13 0.04 7.15 23.87
N LEU A 14 -0.50 7.99 23.00
CA LEU A 14 -0.42 7.80 21.56
C LEU A 14 1.05 7.77 21.13
N CYS A 15 1.36 6.84 20.22
CA CYS A 15 2.69 6.81 19.61
C CYS A 15 2.97 8.13 18.87
N PRO A 16 4.25 8.54 18.70
CA PRO A 16 4.63 9.75 17.97
C PRO A 16 3.88 9.96 16.65
N ALA A 17 3.78 8.93 15.80
CA ALA A 17 3.08 9.05 14.52
C ALA A 17 1.57 9.28 14.68
N ALA A 18 0.92 8.62 15.64
CA ALA A 18 -0.50 8.84 15.94
C ALA A 18 -0.75 10.27 16.45
N ARG A 19 0.14 10.80 17.31
CA ARG A 19 0.06 12.20 17.78
C ARG A 19 0.17 13.19 16.63
N LEU A 20 1.10 12.98 15.70
CA LEU A 20 1.21 13.82 14.52
C LEU A 20 -0.08 13.77 13.71
N ILE A 21 -0.57 12.57 13.37
CA ILE A 21 -1.78 12.39 12.55
C ILE A 21 -3.00 13.08 13.19
N GLU A 22 -3.24 12.84 14.48
CA GLU A 22 -4.38 13.43 15.19
C GLU A 22 -4.25 14.95 15.33
N SER A 23 -3.04 15.48 15.54
CA SER A 23 -2.81 16.92 15.62
C SER A 23 -3.14 17.67 14.32
N ARG A 24 -3.05 16.97 13.17
CA ARG A 24 -3.35 17.54 11.85
C ARG A 24 -4.84 17.46 11.50
N GLY A 25 -5.62 16.60 12.16
CA GLY A 25 -7.08 16.57 12.06
C GLY A 25 -7.64 16.14 10.68
N VAL A 26 -6.83 15.51 9.82
CA VAL A 26 -7.26 15.05 8.48
C VAL A 26 -8.04 13.75 8.56
N ALA A 27 -7.61 12.84 9.44
CA ALA A 27 -8.23 11.55 9.70
C ALA A 27 -7.81 11.04 11.09
N PRO A 28 -8.59 10.15 11.73
CA PRO A 28 -8.15 9.50 12.97
C PRO A 28 -6.91 8.64 12.73
N ALA A 29 -6.07 8.48 13.76
CA ALA A 29 -4.94 7.58 13.69
C ALA A 29 -5.41 6.13 13.39
N PRO A 30 -4.76 5.41 12.47
CA PRO A 30 -5.17 4.05 12.11
C PRO A 30 -4.98 3.10 13.29
N ARG A 31 -5.92 2.16 13.46
CA ARG A 31 -5.82 1.11 14.47
C ARG A 31 -4.56 0.26 14.24
N GLY A 32 -3.85 -0.04 15.33
CA GLY A 32 -2.61 -0.82 15.29
C GLY A 32 -1.38 -0.03 14.85
N LEU A 33 -1.45 1.31 14.71
CA LEU A 33 -0.26 2.13 14.41
C LEU A 33 0.80 2.03 15.50
N GLY A 34 0.39 2.06 16.78
CA GLY A 34 1.30 1.87 17.91
C GLY A 34 2.01 0.51 17.83
N ALA A 35 1.26 -0.56 17.52
CA ALA A 35 1.82 -1.89 17.32
C ALA A 35 2.86 -1.89 16.19
N LEU A 36 2.52 -1.32 15.03
CA LEU A 36 3.39 -1.27 13.87
C LEU A 36 4.70 -0.51 14.16
N GLU A 37 4.59 0.67 14.77
CA GLU A 37 5.77 1.47 15.15
C GLU A 37 6.65 0.72 16.15
N ALA A 38 6.05 0.07 17.14
CA ALA A 38 6.78 -0.66 18.17
C ALA A 38 7.53 -1.87 17.58
N VAL A 39 6.89 -2.67 16.71
CA VAL A 39 7.54 -3.84 16.12
C VAL A 39 8.59 -3.46 15.10
N LEU A 40 8.37 -2.40 14.30
CA LEU A 40 9.39 -1.89 13.37
C LEU A 40 10.65 -1.41 14.10
N ARG A 41 10.51 -0.83 15.29
CA ARG A 41 11.65 -0.43 16.13
C ARG A 41 12.43 -1.62 16.69
N LEU A 42 11.76 -2.74 16.93
CA LEU A 42 12.35 -3.96 17.49
C LEU A 42 12.90 -4.89 16.40
N GLN A 43 12.44 -4.73 15.16
CA GLN A 43 12.88 -5.52 14.02
C GLN A 43 14.38 -5.28 13.74
N PRO A 44 15.21 -6.34 13.70
CA PRO A 44 16.62 -6.19 13.39
C PRO A 44 16.87 -5.53 12.02
N GLY A 45 17.84 -4.62 11.96
CA GLY A 45 18.20 -3.91 10.73
C GLY A 45 17.25 -2.76 10.34
N MET A 46 16.36 -2.36 11.26
CA MET A 46 15.50 -1.19 11.08
C MET A 46 15.92 -0.06 12.02
N ARG A 47 16.00 1.16 11.48
CA ARG A 47 16.26 2.39 12.22
C ARG A 47 14.99 3.23 12.31
N ALA A 48 14.54 3.53 13.52
CA ALA A 48 13.38 4.39 13.74
C ALA A 48 13.58 5.79 13.11
N LEU A 49 12.50 6.35 12.58
CA LEU A 49 12.45 7.71 12.02
C LEU A 49 11.46 8.57 12.79
N GLU A 50 11.75 9.86 12.85
CA GLU A 50 10.81 10.85 13.38
C GLU A 50 9.63 11.02 12.40
N PRO A 51 8.38 11.12 12.87
CA PRO A 51 7.20 11.28 11.99
C PRO A 51 7.26 12.50 11.04
N ASP A 52 7.99 13.55 11.42
CA ASP A 52 8.16 14.76 10.62
C ASP A 52 9.33 14.66 9.59
N ALA A 53 10.10 13.56 9.59
CA ALA A 53 11.21 13.35 8.66
C ALA A 53 10.74 12.98 7.23
N ARG A 54 9.88 13.81 6.65
CA ARG A 54 9.15 13.56 5.40
C ARG A 54 9.89 13.97 4.14
N GLN A 55 11.06 14.60 4.26
CA GLN A 55 11.87 15.08 3.14
C GLN A 55 12.17 13.95 2.15
N GLY A 56 11.98 14.20 0.86
CA GLY A 56 12.18 13.22 -0.21
C GLY A 56 11.16 12.08 -0.27
N LEU A 57 10.23 11.97 0.68
CA LEU A 57 9.18 10.94 0.70
C LEU A 57 7.89 11.41 0.03
N HIS A 58 7.03 10.46 -0.34
CA HIS A 58 5.71 10.75 -0.89
C HIS A 58 4.98 11.78 0.00
N PRO A 59 4.38 12.86 -0.56
CA PRO A 59 3.81 13.95 0.23
C PRO A 59 2.71 13.54 1.19
N LEU A 60 2.08 12.40 0.98
CA LEU A 60 1.04 11.86 1.86
C LEU A 60 1.54 10.83 2.90
N MET A 61 2.84 10.56 2.94
CA MET A 61 3.43 9.55 3.82
C MET A 61 3.91 10.13 5.16
N VAL A 62 3.73 9.37 6.23
CA VAL A 62 4.40 9.52 7.53
C VAL A 62 5.41 8.37 7.69
N PRO A 63 6.72 8.66 7.79
CA PRO A 63 7.72 7.63 8.06
C PRO A 63 7.62 7.06 9.48
N LEU A 64 8.00 5.80 9.63
CA LEU A 64 8.12 5.13 10.94
C LEU A 64 9.53 4.55 11.14
N ALA A 65 10.10 3.91 10.13
CA ALA A 65 11.43 3.31 10.18
C ALA A 65 12.06 3.22 8.78
N ALA A 66 13.38 3.20 8.72
CA ALA A 66 14.16 2.91 7.52
C ALA A 66 14.93 1.61 7.69
N SER A 67 14.97 0.80 6.62
CA SER A 67 15.88 -0.32 6.50
C SER A 67 17.32 0.16 6.42
N GLU A 68 18.20 -0.38 7.26
CA GLU A 68 19.63 -0.06 7.26
C GLU A 68 20.35 -0.66 6.04
N ARG A 69 19.73 -1.65 5.37
CA ARG A 69 20.33 -2.37 4.24
C ARG A 69 20.28 -1.58 2.93
N ASP A 70 19.12 -1.01 2.63
CA ASP A 70 18.80 -0.42 1.33
C ASP A 70 18.19 0.99 1.45
N GLY A 71 17.98 1.47 2.68
CA GLY A 71 17.40 2.79 2.94
C GLY A 71 15.89 2.85 2.68
N GLU A 72 15.22 1.73 2.41
CA GLU A 72 13.78 1.73 2.19
C GLU A 72 13.03 2.16 3.45
N VAL A 73 12.11 3.10 3.30
CA VAL A 73 11.33 3.66 4.40
C VAL A 73 9.99 2.96 4.49
N SER A 74 9.69 2.42 5.67
CA SER A 74 8.37 1.93 6.06
C SER A 74 7.61 3.01 6.80
N GLY A 75 6.31 3.15 6.52
CA GLY A 75 5.47 4.18 7.10
C GLY A 75 3.99 3.95 6.88
N VAL A 76 3.20 5.00 7.09
CA VAL A 76 1.78 5.01 6.74
C VAL A 76 1.50 6.08 5.70
N LEU A 77 0.68 5.74 4.71
CA LEU A 77 0.26 6.61 3.63
C LEU A 77 -1.18 7.06 3.87
N LEU A 78 -1.41 8.37 3.91
CA LEU A 78 -2.74 8.93 3.82
C LEU A 78 -3.27 8.73 2.40
N LEU A 79 -4.24 7.84 2.23
CA LEU A 79 -4.95 7.71 0.96
C LEU A 79 -6.02 8.81 0.90
N PRO A 80 -5.90 9.78 -0.03
CA PRO A 80 -6.85 10.86 -0.17
C PRO A 80 -8.14 10.28 -0.77
N GLY A 81 -9.03 9.78 0.08
CA GLY A 81 -10.12 8.91 -0.34
C GLY A 81 -10.95 9.51 -1.49
N ALA A 82 -11.12 8.76 -2.56
CA ALA A 82 -12.29 8.85 -3.42
C ALA A 82 -12.79 7.40 -3.54
N VAL A 83 -14.11 7.17 -3.56
CA VAL A 83 -14.81 5.91 -3.92
C VAL A 83 -15.50 5.12 -2.79
N ARG A 84 -15.08 5.10 -1.51
CA ARG A 84 -15.86 4.40 -0.47
C ARG A 84 -16.24 5.32 0.68
N ALA A 85 -17.36 5.02 1.34
CA ALA A 85 -17.95 5.74 2.47
C ALA A 85 -17.07 5.77 3.75
N ASP A 86 -15.76 5.55 3.60
CA ASP A 86 -14.76 5.66 4.64
C ASP A 86 -13.89 6.88 4.29
N PRO A 87 -13.91 7.96 5.09
CA PRO A 87 -13.05 9.11 4.88
C PRO A 87 -11.57 8.70 4.80
N SER A 88 -10.71 9.60 4.29
CA SER A 88 -9.28 9.36 4.07
C SER A 88 -8.65 8.40 5.08
N ARG A 89 -8.11 7.28 4.60
CA ARG A 89 -7.58 6.20 5.45
C ARG A 89 -6.06 6.14 5.37
N PHE A 90 -5.43 5.75 6.46
CA PHE A 90 -4.00 5.45 6.48
C PHE A 90 -3.75 3.96 6.20
N VAL A 91 -2.89 3.66 5.23
CA VAL A 91 -2.48 2.30 4.88
C VAL A 91 -0.97 2.14 5.15
N PRO A 92 -0.51 1.01 5.75
CA PRO A 92 0.91 0.79 5.94
C PRO A 92 1.60 0.51 4.60
N VAL A 93 2.70 1.20 4.34
CA VAL A 93 3.43 1.15 3.07
C VAL A 93 4.93 1.11 3.30
N ALA A 94 5.65 0.62 2.30
CA ALA A 94 7.09 0.80 2.18
C ALA A 94 7.44 1.46 0.85
N THR A 95 8.49 2.29 0.85
CA THR A 95 9.08 2.78 -0.38
C THR A 95 9.71 1.66 -1.17
N VAL A 96 9.68 1.77 -2.49
CA VAL A 96 10.42 0.89 -3.39
C VAL A 96 11.58 1.68 -3.97
N GLY A 97 12.80 1.14 -3.83
CA GLY A 97 13.95 1.66 -4.56
C GLY A 97 13.74 1.49 -6.06
N SER A 98 13.70 2.59 -6.83
CA SER A 98 13.71 2.49 -8.29
C SER A 98 15.12 2.15 -8.77
N ALA A 99 15.23 1.22 -9.74
CA ALA A 99 16.43 1.06 -10.54
C ALA A 99 16.61 2.35 -11.36
N GLY A 100 17.28 3.36 -10.81
CA GLY A 100 17.33 4.70 -11.40
C GLY A 100 17.58 5.85 -10.44
N GLY A 101 17.57 5.62 -9.11
CA GLY A 101 18.34 6.46 -8.20
C GLY A 101 17.60 7.43 -7.28
N ALA A 102 16.29 7.31 -7.10
CA ALA A 102 15.60 7.96 -5.97
C ALA A 102 14.78 6.94 -5.18
N PRO A 103 15.15 6.64 -3.92
CA PRO A 103 14.26 5.94 -2.99
C PRO A 103 12.94 6.71 -2.85
N GLY A 104 11.81 6.01 -2.83
CA GLY A 104 10.51 6.61 -2.49
C GLY A 104 9.64 7.05 -3.66
N THR A 105 10.05 6.88 -4.92
CA THR A 105 9.25 7.24 -6.10
C THR A 105 7.99 6.36 -6.25
N ALA A 106 8.10 5.08 -5.90
CA ALA A 106 6.99 4.14 -5.85
C ALA A 106 6.84 3.57 -4.44
N LEU A 107 5.63 3.11 -4.14
CA LEU A 107 5.24 2.55 -2.86
C LEU A 107 4.68 1.14 -3.08
N ARG A 108 4.79 0.31 -2.04
CA ARG A 108 4.11 -0.98 -1.95
C ARG A 108 3.33 -1.06 -0.63
N PRO A 109 2.15 -1.70 -0.60
CA PRO A 109 1.43 -1.91 0.65
C PRO A 109 2.13 -2.99 1.48
N LEU A 110 2.30 -2.75 2.78
CA LEU A 110 2.82 -3.74 3.74
C LEU A 110 1.72 -4.65 4.30
N GLY A 111 0.47 -4.31 4.06
CA GLY A 111 -0.73 -5.02 4.50
C GLY A 111 -1.95 -4.11 4.34
N GLU A 112 -3.14 -4.65 4.53
CA GLU A 112 -4.39 -3.87 4.47
C GLU A 112 -4.54 -2.92 5.67
N THR A 113 -4.00 -3.29 6.83
CA THR A 113 -4.09 -2.51 8.07
C THR A 113 -2.76 -2.51 8.82
N CYS A 114 -2.53 -1.49 9.66
CA CYS A 114 -1.33 -1.43 10.50
C CYS A 114 -1.23 -2.62 11.46
N ALA A 115 -2.36 -3.09 12.00
CA ALA A 115 -2.42 -4.28 12.84
C ALA A 115 -1.98 -5.55 12.09
N ALA A 116 -2.44 -5.75 10.85
CA ALA A 116 -2.04 -6.89 10.03
C ALA A 116 -0.54 -6.84 9.67
N ALA A 117 -0.03 -5.65 9.29
CA ALA A 117 1.39 -5.45 9.02
C ALA A 117 2.24 -5.71 10.28
N ALA A 118 1.83 -5.21 11.44
CA ALA A 118 2.53 -5.43 12.70
C ALA A 118 2.57 -6.92 13.08
N LYS A 119 1.42 -7.60 12.99
CA LYS A 119 1.34 -9.05 13.29
C LYS A 119 2.22 -9.85 12.35
N ARG A 120 2.25 -9.51 11.05
CA ARG A 120 3.13 -10.17 10.08
C ARG A 120 4.61 -10.02 10.47
N ILE A 121 5.06 -8.82 10.83
CA ILE A 121 6.45 -8.60 11.26
C ILE A 121 6.80 -9.49 12.47
N VAL A 122 5.91 -9.56 13.47
CA VAL A 122 6.11 -10.44 14.64
C VAL A 122 6.19 -11.91 14.24
N VAL A 123 5.33 -12.37 13.34
CA VAL A 123 5.36 -13.75 12.81
C VAL A 123 6.68 -14.04 12.10
N GLU A 124 7.15 -13.12 11.25
CA GLU A 124 8.41 -13.25 10.52
C GLU A 124 9.61 -13.27 11.48
N MET A 125 9.60 -12.43 12.52
CA MET A 125 10.61 -12.43 13.58
C MET A 125 10.64 -13.76 14.34
N ASP A 126 9.48 -14.32 14.70
CA ASP A 126 9.40 -15.59 15.41
C ASP A 126 9.88 -16.77 14.56
N VAL A 127 9.45 -16.84 13.30
CA VAL A 127 9.90 -17.90 12.37
C VAL A 127 11.42 -17.80 12.08
N ALA A 128 11.97 -16.59 12.05
CA ALA A 128 13.40 -16.36 11.88
C ALA A 128 14.22 -16.51 13.18
N ASP A 129 13.56 -16.75 14.32
CA ASP A 129 14.14 -16.67 15.66
C ASP A 129 14.98 -15.40 15.87
N ALA A 130 14.42 -14.27 15.43
CA ALA A 130 15.09 -12.99 15.45
C ALA A 130 15.32 -12.49 16.89
N PRO A 131 16.41 -11.73 17.13
CA PRO A 131 16.58 -11.00 18.38
C PRO A 131 15.34 -10.14 18.71
N ALA A 132 15.04 -10.01 20.00
CA ALA A 132 13.91 -9.23 20.51
C ALA A 132 12.49 -9.72 20.11
N THR A 133 12.36 -10.94 19.57
CA THR A 133 11.03 -11.53 19.24
C THR A 133 10.06 -11.47 20.43
N ASP A 134 10.47 -11.84 21.64
CA ASP A 134 9.56 -11.80 22.82
C ASP A 134 9.12 -10.37 23.15
N ALA A 135 10.01 -9.39 22.99
CA ALA A 135 9.68 -7.98 23.19
C ALA A 135 8.71 -7.49 22.09
N ALA A 136 8.88 -7.93 20.85
CA ALA A 136 8.00 -7.58 19.74
C ALA A 136 6.59 -8.18 19.91
N VAL A 137 6.50 -9.44 20.36
CA VAL A 137 5.23 -10.09 20.74
C VAL A 137 4.53 -9.31 21.85
N ALA A 138 5.26 -8.97 22.93
CA ALA A 138 4.68 -8.23 24.05
C ALA A 138 4.23 -6.82 23.64
N ALA A 139 5.03 -6.10 22.84
CA ALA A 139 4.70 -4.76 22.37
C ALA A 139 3.48 -4.75 21.44
N ALA A 140 3.39 -5.70 20.50
CA ALA A 140 2.21 -5.86 19.65
C ALA A 140 0.95 -6.18 20.48
N ALA A 141 1.07 -7.08 21.46
CA ALA A 141 -0.05 -7.48 22.32
C ALA A 141 -0.57 -6.32 23.19
N ALA A 142 0.32 -5.46 23.69
CA ALA A 142 -0.06 -4.26 24.45
C ALA A 142 -0.94 -3.30 23.64
N GLU A 143 -0.82 -3.33 22.31
CA GLU A 143 -1.57 -2.53 21.34
C GLU A 143 -2.75 -3.31 20.73
N GLY A 144 -3.10 -4.46 21.31
CA GLY A 144 -4.23 -5.29 20.89
C GLY A 144 -3.97 -6.21 19.70
N VAL A 145 -2.70 -6.35 19.27
CA VAL A 145 -2.29 -7.24 18.17
C VAL A 145 -1.73 -8.54 18.74
N ALA A 146 -2.59 -9.55 18.91
CA ALA A 146 -2.21 -10.82 19.53
C ALA A 146 -1.54 -11.80 18.55
N TYR A 147 -0.45 -12.40 19.02
CA TYR A 147 0.27 -13.52 18.40
C TYR A 147 0.90 -14.38 19.50
N ALA A 148 0.81 -15.70 19.41
CA ALA A 148 1.50 -16.60 20.33
C ALA A 148 2.81 -17.10 19.71
N ARG A 149 3.89 -17.12 20.51
CA ARG A 149 5.18 -17.64 20.05
C ARG A 149 5.06 -19.09 19.59
N GLY A 150 5.60 -19.39 18.40
CA GLY A 150 5.51 -20.70 17.76
C GLY A 150 4.19 -20.99 17.03
N GLU A 151 3.22 -20.06 17.03
CA GLU A 151 1.90 -20.26 16.40
C GLU A 151 2.02 -20.52 14.89
N ALA A 152 2.92 -19.81 14.19
CA ALA A 152 3.15 -20.03 12.75
C ALA A 152 3.83 -21.36 12.42
N SER A 153 4.50 -21.97 13.41
CA SER A 153 5.16 -23.28 13.27
C SER A 153 4.25 -24.43 13.71
N ALA A 154 3.05 -24.15 14.21
CA ALA A 154 2.09 -25.18 14.61
C ALA A 154 1.37 -25.78 13.40
N PRO A 155 1.02 -27.08 13.44
CA PRO A 155 0.17 -27.71 12.43
C PRO A 155 -1.19 -27.00 12.30
N LEU A 156 -1.58 -26.68 11.06
CA LEU A 156 -2.89 -26.09 10.77
C LEU A 156 -4.03 -26.98 11.28
N GLY A 157 -4.95 -26.38 12.06
CA GLY A 157 -6.14 -27.06 12.56
C GLY A 157 -5.91 -28.01 13.73
N GLY A 158 -4.76 -27.93 14.42
CA GLY A 158 -4.50 -28.70 15.65
C GLY A 158 -4.42 -30.22 15.45
N ARG A 159 -4.37 -30.68 14.19
CA ARG A 159 -4.21 -32.09 13.86
C ARG A 159 -2.77 -32.54 14.09
N ALA A 160 -2.58 -33.40 15.08
CA ALA A 160 -1.30 -34.09 15.30
C ALA A 160 -0.84 -34.79 14.00
N GLY A 161 0.36 -34.47 13.54
CA GLY A 161 0.98 -35.05 12.34
C GLY A 161 0.81 -34.29 11.02
N ALA A 162 0.04 -33.19 10.98
CA ALA A 162 0.02 -32.32 9.81
C ALA A 162 1.30 -31.46 9.74
N ALA A 163 1.84 -31.27 8.53
CA ALA A 163 2.97 -30.36 8.33
C ALA A 163 2.54 -28.91 8.61
N PRO A 164 3.43 -28.08 9.18
CA PRO A 164 3.15 -26.66 9.33
C PRO A 164 2.94 -26.01 7.95
N PRO A 165 2.06 -25.00 7.84
CA PRO A 165 1.97 -24.21 6.62
C PRO A 165 3.30 -23.55 6.28
N SER A 166 3.49 -23.21 5.01
CA SER A 166 4.51 -22.21 4.67
C SER A 166 4.16 -20.88 5.35
N LEU A 167 5.19 -20.09 5.68
CA LEU A 167 5.01 -18.75 6.25
C LEU A 167 4.03 -17.90 5.43
N ALA A 168 4.16 -17.92 4.10
CA ALA A 168 3.26 -17.20 3.20
C ALA A 168 1.80 -17.66 3.34
N ALA A 169 1.56 -18.97 3.41
CA ALA A 169 0.22 -19.53 3.59
C ALA A 169 -0.34 -19.20 4.98
N PHE A 170 0.49 -19.26 6.03
CA PHE A 170 0.09 -18.87 7.39
C PHE A 170 -0.36 -17.41 7.43
N CYS A 171 0.44 -16.50 6.88
CA CYS A 171 0.13 -15.06 6.87
C CYS A 171 -1.17 -14.76 6.11
N ILE A 172 -1.34 -15.32 4.90
CA ILE A 172 -2.56 -15.09 4.10
C ILE A 172 -3.82 -15.60 4.83
N LEU A 173 -3.73 -16.74 5.52
CA LEU A 173 -4.89 -17.37 6.17
C LEU A 173 -5.21 -16.80 7.56
N ASN A 174 -4.19 -16.44 8.35
CA ASN A 174 -4.35 -16.13 9.79
C ASN A 174 -4.01 -14.68 10.16
N VAL A 175 -3.41 -13.92 9.25
CA VAL A 175 -2.96 -12.54 9.53
C VAL A 175 -3.68 -11.54 8.65
N GLY A 176 -3.66 -11.74 7.34
CA GLY A 176 -4.34 -10.84 6.41
C GLY A 176 -3.83 -10.95 4.97
N PRO A 177 -4.41 -10.17 4.05
CA PRO A 177 -3.91 -10.09 2.70
C PRO A 177 -2.59 -9.30 2.64
N PHE A 178 -1.66 -9.76 1.81
CA PHE A 178 -0.36 -9.13 1.56
C PHE A 178 -0.01 -9.22 0.08
N ALA A 179 0.22 -8.09 -0.57
CA ALA A 179 0.41 -8.03 -2.02
C ALA A 179 1.62 -8.86 -2.47
N ASP A 180 2.75 -8.71 -1.81
CA ASP A 180 4.01 -9.42 -2.08
C ASP A 180 3.90 -10.95 -1.87
N LEU A 181 3.13 -11.39 -0.86
CA LEU A 181 2.86 -12.81 -0.65
C LEU A 181 1.96 -13.38 -1.74
N TYR A 182 0.95 -12.63 -2.19
CA TYR A 182 0.12 -13.05 -3.33
C TYR A 182 0.93 -13.11 -4.63
N GLU A 183 1.80 -12.15 -4.88
CA GLU A 183 2.73 -12.14 -6.03
C GLU A 183 3.61 -13.39 -6.01
N SER A 184 4.26 -13.65 -4.88
CA SER A 184 5.13 -14.81 -4.70
C SER A 184 4.37 -16.12 -4.87
N LEU A 185 3.16 -16.21 -4.33
CA LEU A 185 2.32 -17.40 -4.42
C LEU A 185 1.81 -17.65 -5.84
N ALA A 186 1.38 -16.59 -6.56
CA ALA A 186 0.96 -16.67 -7.95
C ALA A 186 2.13 -17.15 -8.85
N ALA A 187 3.32 -16.59 -8.65
CA ALA A 187 4.53 -17.02 -9.35
C ALA A 187 4.87 -18.49 -9.08
N GLN A 188 4.74 -18.96 -7.84
CA GLN A 188 4.96 -20.37 -7.49
C GLN A 188 3.95 -21.32 -8.14
N HIS A 189 2.66 -20.97 -8.16
CA HIS A 189 1.65 -21.75 -8.87
C HIS A 189 1.93 -21.81 -10.37
N PHE A 190 2.26 -20.67 -10.97
CA PHE A 190 2.60 -20.59 -12.39
C PHE A 190 3.83 -21.44 -12.74
N ALA A 191 4.89 -21.36 -11.95
CA ALA A 191 6.10 -22.16 -12.14
C ALA A 191 5.87 -23.68 -12.05
N ARG A 192 4.83 -24.11 -11.34
CA ARG A 192 4.40 -25.53 -11.24
C ARG A 192 3.47 -25.96 -12.37
N GLY A 193 3.14 -25.07 -13.31
CA GLY A 193 2.14 -25.30 -14.35
C GLY A 193 0.69 -25.22 -13.88
N ASP A 194 0.45 -24.79 -12.63
CA ASP A 194 -0.89 -24.60 -12.09
C ASP A 194 -1.41 -23.20 -12.42
N THR A 195 -1.75 -23.00 -13.70
CA THR A 195 -2.24 -21.72 -14.22
C THR A 195 -3.52 -21.26 -13.53
N ALA A 196 -4.43 -22.19 -13.20
CA ALA A 196 -5.71 -21.85 -12.59
C ALA A 196 -5.50 -21.23 -11.21
N SER A 197 -4.68 -21.85 -10.35
CA SER A 197 -4.39 -21.29 -9.03
C SER A 197 -3.60 -19.98 -9.11
N ALA A 198 -2.71 -19.84 -10.10
CA ALA A 198 -1.97 -18.59 -10.32
C ALA A 198 -2.94 -17.42 -10.60
N LEU A 199 -3.87 -17.59 -11.55
CA LEU A 199 -4.86 -16.57 -11.92
C LEU A 199 -5.81 -16.25 -10.76
N VAL A 200 -6.32 -17.27 -10.05
CA VAL A 200 -7.18 -17.08 -8.87
C VAL A 200 -6.44 -16.31 -7.77
N THR A 201 -5.14 -16.56 -7.60
CA THR A 201 -4.31 -15.83 -6.63
C THR A 201 -4.17 -14.36 -7.02
N CYS A 202 -3.93 -14.06 -8.29
CA CYS A 202 -3.91 -12.68 -8.80
C CYS A 202 -5.25 -11.96 -8.59
N GLU A 203 -6.38 -12.59 -8.88
CA GLU A 203 -7.71 -12.00 -8.63
C GLU A 203 -7.96 -11.70 -7.15
N ARG A 204 -7.52 -12.59 -6.25
CA ARG A 204 -7.60 -12.34 -4.80
C ARG A 204 -6.78 -11.13 -4.38
N ALA A 205 -5.57 -10.98 -4.93
CA ALA A 205 -4.73 -9.81 -4.68
C ALA A 205 -5.42 -8.51 -5.14
N GLN A 206 -6.00 -8.50 -6.34
CA GLN A 206 -6.74 -7.33 -6.87
C GLN A 206 -7.94 -6.95 -6.02
N ARG A 207 -8.68 -7.93 -5.47
CA ARG A 207 -9.82 -7.66 -4.59
C ARG A 207 -9.39 -7.08 -3.24
N ALA A 208 -8.26 -7.53 -2.71
CA ALA A 208 -7.74 -7.05 -1.43
C ALA A 208 -7.07 -5.67 -1.53
N PHE A 209 -6.52 -5.34 -2.70
CA PHE A 209 -5.76 -4.12 -2.94
C PHE A 209 -6.27 -3.39 -4.18
N ASP A 210 -7.57 -3.11 -4.24
CA ASP A 210 -8.25 -2.55 -5.41
C ASP A 210 -7.82 -1.11 -5.74
N ASP A 211 -7.33 -0.36 -4.77
CA ASP A 211 -6.76 0.99 -4.96
C ASP A 211 -5.31 0.99 -5.46
N TRP A 212 -4.66 -0.18 -5.51
CA TRP A 212 -3.25 -0.31 -5.88
C TRP A 212 -3.08 -0.87 -7.29
N GLY A 213 -2.17 -0.30 -8.08
CA GLY A 213 -1.88 -0.75 -9.44
C GLY A 213 -1.05 -2.03 -9.49
N LEU A 214 -0.17 -2.26 -8.50
CA LEU A 214 0.75 -3.39 -8.45
C LEU A 214 0.07 -4.78 -8.66
N PRO A 215 -1.01 -5.15 -7.94
CA PRO A 215 -1.73 -6.41 -8.18
C PRO A 215 -2.24 -6.58 -9.61
N PHE A 216 -2.64 -5.49 -10.27
CA PHE A 216 -3.10 -5.52 -11.66
C PHE A 216 -1.93 -5.66 -12.63
N ALA A 217 -0.81 -4.96 -12.40
CA ALA A 217 0.39 -5.08 -13.22
C ALA A 217 0.96 -6.51 -13.23
N VAL A 218 0.95 -7.17 -12.07
CA VAL A 218 1.38 -8.58 -11.93
C VAL A 218 0.44 -9.50 -12.70
N HIS A 219 -0.87 -9.30 -12.57
CA HIS A 219 -1.87 -10.12 -13.26
C HIS A 219 -1.81 -9.94 -14.79
N ALA A 220 -1.67 -8.70 -15.28
CA ALA A 220 -1.45 -8.41 -16.69
C ALA A 220 -0.20 -9.13 -17.22
N SER A 221 0.90 -9.07 -16.46
CA SER A 221 2.14 -9.77 -16.81
C SER A 221 1.97 -11.29 -16.88
N LEU A 222 1.15 -11.87 -16.01
CA LEU A 222 0.82 -13.30 -16.05
C LEU A 222 -0.02 -13.66 -17.29
N HIS A 223 -1.03 -12.86 -17.63
CA HIS A 223 -1.81 -13.05 -18.85
C HIS A 223 -0.94 -12.98 -20.11
N ALA A 224 -0.01 -12.03 -20.18
CA ALA A 224 0.92 -11.91 -21.30
C ALA A 224 1.81 -13.16 -21.45
N GLN A 225 2.33 -13.70 -20.33
CA GLN A 225 3.11 -14.94 -20.34
C GLN A 225 2.31 -16.17 -20.80
N LEU A 226 0.99 -16.14 -20.64
CA LEU A 226 0.07 -17.18 -21.10
C LEU A 226 -0.39 -17.00 -22.56
N GLY A 227 0.07 -15.96 -23.25
CA GLY A 227 -0.38 -15.61 -24.61
C GLY A 227 -1.83 -15.12 -24.66
N ARG A 228 -2.35 -14.59 -23.54
CA ARG A 228 -3.71 -14.05 -23.41
C ARG A 228 -3.70 -12.55 -23.61
N ASP A 229 -3.42 -12.11 -24.84
CA ASP A 229 -3.09 -10.71 -25.15
C ASP A 229 -4.25 -9.74 -24.87
N ALA A 230 -5.49 -10.14 -25.13
CA ALA A 230 -6.66 -9.30 -24.88
C ALA A 230 -6.85 -9.03 -23.39
N GLU A 231 -6.76 -10.09 -22.57
CA GLU A 231 -6.87 -10.00 -21.11
C GLU A 231 -5.67 -9.26 -20.52
N ALA A 232 -4.45 -9.52 -21.01
CA ALA A 232 -3.25 -8.81 -20.58
C ALA A 232 -3.39 -7.29 -20.79
N ARG A 233 -3.87 -6.88 -21.97
CA ARG A 233 -4.14 -5.48 -22.30
C ARG A 233 -5.17 -4.86 -21.38
N ASP A 234 -6.32 -5.51 -21.21
CA ASP A 234 -7.41 -4.95 -20.43
C ASP A 234 -7.02 -4.80 -18.96
N VAL A 235 -6.30 -5.77 -18.38
CA VAL A 235 -5.79 -5.69 -17.01
C VAL A 235 -4.66 -4.64 -16.88
N ALA A 236 -3.78 -4.51 -17.88
CA ALA A 236 -2.74 -3.49 -17.89
C ALA A 236 -3.32 -2.07 -17.88
N ARG A 237 -4.43 -1.83 -18.61
CA ARG A 237 -5.15 -0.56 -18.59
C ARG A 237 -5.70 -0.24 -17.19
N VAL A 238 -6.25 -1.23 -16.51
CA VAL A 238 -6.72 -1.05 -15.11
C VAL A 238 -5.54 -0.74 -14.18
N ALA A 239 -4.38 -1.39 -14.35
CA ALA A 239 -3.19 -1.08 -13.56
C ALA A 239 -2.76 0.40 -13.72
N LEU A 240 -2.73 0.88 -14.96
CA LEU A 240 -2.35 2.25 -15.31
C LEU A 240 -3.43 3.29 -14.97
N SER A 241 -4.66 2.85 -14.75
CA SER A 241 -5.74 3.69 -14.22
C SER A 241 -5.66 3.88 -12.70
N LYS A 242 -4.72 3.22 -12.00
CA LYS A 242 -4.42 3.47 -10.58
C LYS A 242 -3.35 4.56 -10.44
N PRO A 243 -3.16 5.16 -9.25
CA PRO A 243 -2.06 6.09 -9.04
C PRO A 243 -0.72 5.41 -9.37
N LEU A 244 0.13 6.00 -10.21
CA LEU A 244 1.31 5.29 -10.71
C LEU A 244 2.30 4.92 -9.60
N TRP A 245 2.37 5.70 -8.52
CA TRP A 245 3.19 5.38 -7.34
C TRP A 245 2.75 4.08 -6.65
N SER A 246 1.54 3.59 -6.90
CA SER A 246 1.03 2.32 -6.36
C SER A 246 1.45 1.08 -7.16
N LEU A 247 2.25 1.25 -8.21
CA LEU A 247 2.76 0.15 -9.05
C LEU A 247 3.94 -0.61 -8.43
N GLY A 248 4.45 -0.17 -7.27
CA GLY A 248 5.60 -0.80 -6.64
C GLY A 248 6.81 -0.88 -7.58
N ALA A 249 7.40 -2.07 -7.72
CA ALA A 249 8.52 -2.29 -8.63
C ALA A 249 8.17 -2.02 -10.11
N PHE A 250 6.89 -2.15 -10.50
CA PHE A 250 6.44 -1.80 -11.86
C PHE A 250 6.42 -0.29 -12.13
N GLY A 251 6.65 0.53 -11.10
CA GLY A 251 6.86 1.97 -11.25
C GLY A 251 8.23 2.33 -11.85
N ALA A 252 9.18 1.39 -11.94
CA ALA A 252 10.44 1.64 -12.64
C ALA A 252 10.16 2.00 -14.12
N PRO A 253 10.89 2.95 -14.73
CA PRO A 253 10.58 3.45 -16.08
C PRO A 253 10.45 2.37 -17.13
N GLU A 254 11.29 1.34 -17.07
CA GLU A 254 11.31 0.21 -18.00
C GLU A 254 10.08 -0.69 -17.81
N CYS A 255 9.70 -0.96 -16.57
CA CYS A 255 8.52 -1.75 -16.24
C CYS A 255 7.23 -0.99 -16.58
N LEU A 256 7.21 0.32 -16.36
CA LEU A 256 6.08 1.18 -16.70
C LEU A 256 5.90 1.28 -18.22
N ALA A 257 6.98 1.41 -18.98
CA ALA A 257 6.94 1.35 -20.44
C ALA A 257 6.42 -0.01 -20.93
N ARG A 258 6.89 -1.11 -20.34
CA ARG A 258 6.41 -2.46 -20.68
C ARG A 258 4.91 -2.62 -20.39
N LEU A 259 4.42 -2.06 -19.30
CA LEU A 259 3.01 -2.09 -18.95
C LEU A 259 2.17 -1.24 -19.90
N ALA A 260 2.69 -0.10 -20.35
CA ALA A 260 2.06 0.75 -21.36
C ALA A 260 1.99 0.06 -22.74
N GLU A 261 3.03 -0.68 -23.14
CA GLU A 261 3.02 -1.52 -24.33
C GLU A 261 1.93 -2.59 -24.26
N LEU A 262 1.82 -3.30 -23.13
CA LEU A 262 0.76 -4.29 -22.92
C LEU A 262 -0.63 -3.65 -23.02
N ALA A 263 -0.80 -2.46 -22.47
CA ALA A 263 -2.04 -1.68 -22.56
C ALA A 263 -2.35 -1.13 -23.97
N GLN A 264 -1.39 -1.24 -24.90
CA GLN A 264 -1.44 -0.69 -26.25
C GLN A 264 -1.69 0.82 -26.26
N TYR A 265 -1.02 1.55 -25.36
CA TYR A 265 -1.04 3.01 -25.36
C TYR A 265 0.08 3.56 -26.23
N GLU A 266 -0.24 4.59 -27.02
CA GLU A 266 0.70 5.31 -27.87
C GLU A 266 0.83 6.77 -27.39
N PRO A 267 2.04 7.26 -27.07
CA PRO A 267 3.32 6.52 -27.05
C PRO A 267 3.45 5.56 -25.86
N PRO A 268 4.26 4.49 -25.94
CA PRO A 268 4.51 3.57 -24.82
C PRO A 268 5.38 4.20 -23.70
N ARG A 269 5.84 5.45 -23.88
CA ARG A 269 6.55 6.20 -22.85
C ARG A 269 5.59 7.13 -22.12
N PRO A 270 5.49 7.02 -20.79
CA PRO A 270 4.74 7.97 -19.98
C PRO A 270 5.26 9.39 -20.21
N SER A 271 4.35 10.27 -20.61
CA SER A 271 4.56 11.70 -20.81
C SER A 271 3.37 12.47 -20.23
N ARG A 272 3.47 13.80 -20.17
CA ARG A 272 2.34 14.66 -19.77
C ARG A 272 1.11 14.43 -20.64
N GLU A 273 1.31 14.28 -21.95
CA GLU A 273 0.26 14.05 -22.95
C GLU A 273 -0.31 12.64 -22.82
N TRP A 274 0.55 11.65 -22.55
CA TRP A 274 0.16 10.26 -22.30
C TRP A 274 -0.76 10.13 -21.09
N TYR A 275 -0.46 10.81 -19.98
CA TYR A 275 -1.27 10.70 -18.77
C TYR A 275 -2.70 11.23 -18.98
N GLY A 276 -2.84 12.30 -19.77
CA GLY A 276 -4.14 12.78 -20.23
C GLY A 276 -4.87 11.72 -21.07
N ALA A 277 -4.19 11.09 -22.03
CA ALA A 277 -4.78 10.11 -22.94
C ALA A 277 -5.20 8.79 -22.25
N VAL A 278 -4.36 8.23 -21.38
CA VAL A 278 -4.60 6.96 -20.66
C VAL A 278 -5.89 6.98 -19.85
N ARG A 279 -6.19 8.12 -19.21
CA ARG A 279 -7.38 8.28 -18.38
C ARG A 279 -8.60 8.81 -19.15
N HIS A 280 -8.44 9.19 -20.42
CA HIS A 280 -9.56 9.43 -21.35
C HIS A 280 -10.06 8.13 -22.02
N ILE A 281 -9.29 7.02 -21.97
CA ILE A 281 -9.62 5.73 -22.62
C ILE A 281 -10.52 4.83 -21.73
N ASP A 282 -11.40 5.41 -20.91
CA ASP A 282 -12.55 4.67 -20.33
C ASP A 282 -13.65 4.44 -21.38
N GLY A 283 -13.30 3.67 -22.41
CA GLY A 283 -14.18 3.09 -23.42
C GLY A 283 -14.77 1.74 -22.98
N GLY A 284 -15.13 1.60 -21.70
CA GLY A 284 -15.84 0.42 -21.16
C GLY A 284 -16.82 0.73 -20.03
N GLY A 285 -16.99 2.01 -19.67
CA GLY A 285 -17.73 2.45 -18.48
C GLY A 285 -19.21 2.78 -18.70
N GLY A 286 -19.86 2.27 -19.75
CA GLY A 286 -21.27 2.55 -20.02
C GLY A 286 -22.22 2.19 -18.87
N SER A 287 -21.86 1.21 -18.02
CA SER A 287 -22.73 0.78 -16.91
C SER A 287 -22.36 1.37 -15.54
N ILE A 288 -21.10 1.67 -15.27
CA ILE A 288 -20.67 2.21 -13.97
C ILE A 288 -20.91 3.72 -13.89
N ARG A 289 -20.67 4.46 -14.99
CA ARG A 289 -20.93 5.91 -15.07
C ARG A 289 -22.43 6.22 -15.02
N ALA A 290 -23.24 5.38 -15.69
CA ALA A 290 -24.69 5.44 -15.63
C ALA A 290 -25.22 5.11 -14.23
N ARG A 291 -24.71 4.04 -13.60
CA ARG A 291 -25.09 3.68 -12.22
C ARG A 291 -24.65 4.70 -11.17
N ALA A 292 -23.48 5.30 -11.31
CA ALA A 292 -23.03 6.38 -10.44
C ALA A 292 -23.93 7.62 -10.56
N SER A 293 -24.32 7.97 -11.79
CA SER A 293 -25.27 9.07 -12.06
C SER A 293 -26.69 8.78 -11.55
N GLU A 294 -27.18 7.54 -11.67
CA GLU A 294 -28.49 7.11 -11.16
C GLU A 294 -28.53 7.06 -9.62
N MET A 295 -27.39 6.78 -8.97
CA MET A 295 -27.24 6.76 -7.51
C MET A 295 -26.85 8.13 -6.91
N GLY A 296 -26.76 9.19 -7.71
CA GLY A 296 -26.34 10.52 -7.23
C GLY A 296 -24.89 10.59 -6.75
N LEU A 297 -24.05 9.62 -7.13
CA LEU A 297 -22.62 9.62 -6.83
C LEU A 297 -21.91 10.52 -7.86
N PRO A 298 -21.06 11.46 -7.44
CA PRO A 298 -20.38 12.36 -8.37
C PRO A 298 -19.54 11.55 -9.36
N ALA A 299 -19.79 11.76 -10.65
CA ALA A 299 -18.99 11.22 -11.74
C ALA A 299 -17.54 11.65 -11.50
N GLN A 300 -16.65 10.69 -11.23
CA GLN A 300 -15.24 10.97 -10.99
C GLN A 300 -14.58 11.37 -12.31
N SER A 301 -14.73 12.63 -12.67
CA SER A 301 -13.82 13.34 -13.54
C SER A 301 -12.51 13.52 -12.78
N LEU A 302 -11.42 13.07 -13.41
CA LEU A 302 -10.03 13.46 -13.20
C LEU A 302 -9.83 14.59 -12.17
N LYS A 303 -9.13 14.25 -11.10
CA LYS A 303 -8.57 15.22 -10.17
C LYS A 303 -7.14 15.53 -10.60
N GLU A 304 -6.80 16.80 -10.75
CA GLU A 304 -5.45 17.27 -11.12
C GLU A 304 -4.39 16.74 -10.13
N SER A 305 -4.79 16.40 -8.91
CA SER A 305 -3.94 15.80 -7.88
C SER A 305 -3.41 14.42 -8.27
N ASP A 306 -4.17 13.63 -9.04
CA ASP A 306 -3.71 12.33 -9.55
C ASP A 306 -2.60 12.48 -10.59
N PHE A 307 -2.57 13.60 -11.32
CA PHE A 307 -1.54 13.90 -12.33
C PHE A 307 -0.23 14.32 -11.67
N VAL A 308 -0.29 15.26 -10.72
CA VAL A 308 0.91 15.74 -10.01
C VAL A 308 1.63 14.59 -9.30
N GLN A 309 0.86 13.62 -8.78
CA GLN A 309 1.39 12.41 -8.15
C GLN A 309 2.02 11.40 -9.12
N ALA A 310 1.77 11.51 -10.43
CA ALA A 310 2.35 10.65 -11.45
C ALA A 310 3.67 11.20 -12.04
N LEU A 311 3.90 12.51 -11.92
CA LEU A 311 5.11 13.20 -12.37
C LEU A 311 6.45 12.54 -11.95
N PRO A 312 6.63 12.00 -10.73
CA PRO A 312 7.87 11.36 -10.32
C PRO A 312 8.28 10.16 -11.19
N LEU A 313 7.31 9.47 -11.77
CA LEU A 313 7.53 8.20 -12.48
C LEU A 313 7.67 8.42 -13.99
N VAL A 314 7.16 9.53 -14.50
CA VAL A 314 7.23 9.88 -15.93
C VAL A 314 8.46 10.73 -16.26
N ALA A 315 9.09 11.37 -15.26
CA ALA A 315 10.28 12.21 -15.43
C ALA A 315 11.31 12.04 -14.28
N PRO A 316 11.80 10.81 -14.01
CA PRO A 316 12.55 10.49 -12.79
C PRO A 316 13.90 11.23 -12.65
N ALA A 317 14.57 11.57 -13.76
CA ALA A 317 15.89 12.20 -13.74
C ALA A 317 15.88 13.67 -13.25
N GLN A 318 14.71 14.29 -13.10
CA GLN A 318 14.56 15.70 -12.74
C GLN A 318 13.65 15.90 -11.51
N PHE A 319 13.33 14.82 -10.79
CA PHE A 319 12.18 14.82 -9.90
C PHE A 319 12.50 14.39 -8.47
N SER A 320 12.01 15.15 -7.51
CA SER A 320 11.86 14.76 -6.12
C SER A 320 10.43 15.04 -5.65
N TRP A 321 9.94 14.28 -4.68
CA TRP A 321 8.63 14.58 -4.09
C TRP A 321 8.56 15.99 -3.51
N ASP A 322 9.68 16.51 -3.02
CA ASP A 322 9.77 17.86 -2.48
C ASP A 322 9.51 18.93 -3.55
N ALA A 323 9.91 18.70 -4.80
CA ALA A 323 9.70 19.64 -5.90
C ALA A 323 8.22 19.85 -6.25
N VAL A 324 7.35 18.87 -5.99
CA VAL A 324 5.92 18.95 -6.32
C VAL A 324 4.99 19.20 -5.14
N ARG A 325 5.51 19.31 -3.91
CA ARG A 325 4.67 19.49 -2.71
C ARG A 325 3.75 20.70 -2.83
N GLN A 326 4.30 21.84 -3.24
CA GLN A 326 3.53 23.08 -3.35
C GLN A 326 2.46 22.99 -4.43
N GLU A 327 2.79 22.45 -5.60
CA GLU A 327 1.82 22.23 -6.68
C GLU A 327 0.71 21.28 -6.23
N LEU A 328 1.07 20.13 -5.63
CA LEU A 328 0.12 19.14 -5.16
C LEU A 328 -0.81 19.68 -4.07
N ALA A 329 -0.28 20.48 -3.13
CA ALA A 329 -1.08 21.13 -2.10
C ALA A 329 -2.08 22.10 -2.71
N ALA A 330 -1.64 22.99 -3.61
CA ALA A 330 -2.50 23.93 -4.33
C ALA A 330 -3.60 23.21 -5.12
N THR A 331 -3.28 22.05 -5.71
CA THR A 331 -4.26 21.22 -6.41
C THR A 331 -5.31 20.64 -5.46
N PHE A 332 -4.91 20.07 -4.32
CA PHE A 332 -5.88 19.57 -3.33
C PHE A 332 -6.76 20.69 -2.76
N GLU A 333 -6.19 21.89 -2.54
CA GLU A 333 -6.95 23.08 -2.15
C GLU A 333 -8.02 23.42 -3.21
N GLY A 334 -7.63 23.51 -4.49
CA GLY A 334 -8.53 23.76 -5.61
C GLY A 334 -9.62 22.70 -5.81
N GLU A 335 -9.35 21.45 -5.41
CA GLU A 335 -10.30 20.34 -5.42
C GLU A 335 -11.22 20.29 -4.19
N GLY A 336 -11.16 21.30 -3.33
CA GLY A 336 -11.98 21.41 -2.12
C GLY A 336 -11.55 20.46 -1.00
N ARG A 337 -10.24 20.16 -0.92
CA ARG A 337 -9.62 19.32 0.12
C ARG A 337 -8.51 20.07 0.90
N PRO A 338 -8.84 21.22 1.51
CA PRO A 338 -7.86 22.07 2.20
C PRO A 338 -7.18 21.39 3.40
N GLU A 339 -7.79 20.36 3.98
CA GLU A 339 -7.19 19.51 5.00
C GLU A 339 -6.00 18.70 4.46
N ILE A 340 -6.07 18.22 3.21
CA ILE A 340 -4.98 17.46 2.57
C ILE A 340 -3.89 18.41 2.08
N ALA A 341 -4.27 19.59 1.59
CA ALA A 341 -3.31 20.64 1.23
C ALA A 341 -2.44 21.02 2.43
N ARG A 342 -3.06 21.36 3.57
CA ARG A 342 -2.35 21.68 4.83
C ARG A 342 -1.46 20.54 5.33
N TRP A 343 -1.84 19.28 5.09
CA TRP A 343 -1.03 18.11 5.42
C TRP A 343 0.24 18.01 4.57
N ILE A 344 0.18 18.41 3.31
CA ILE A 344 1.31 18.37 2.39
C ILE A 344 2.31 19.50 2.68
N GLU A 345 1.80 20.68 3.01
CA GLU A 345 2.60 21.89 3.27
C GLU A 345 3.35 21.85 4.61
N SER A 346 2.95 20.96 5.51
CA SER A 346 3.50 20.86 6.85
C SER A 346 4.67 19.90 7.00
#